data_AF-D2QJT4-F1
#
_entry.id   AF-D2QJT4-F1
#
_cell.length_a   1.000
_cell.length_b   1.000
_cell.length_c   1.000
_cell.angle_alpha   90.00
_cell.angle_beta   90.00
_cell.angle_gamma   90.00
#
_symmetry.space_group_name_H-M   'P 1'
#
loop_
_entity.id
_entity.type
_entity.pdbx_description
1 polymer ?
#
loop_
_entity_poly.entity_id
_entity_poly.type
_entity_poly.pdbx_seq_one_letter_code
_entity_poly.pdbx_strand_id
1 'polypeptide(L)'
;MKIKTGKEEIGYLLEKVIDTYERSMGQRITRNTNPKNYEDIARLLSSISNNLPETAQQLVHDSYPPDPNPKQVEYPHRKYDITGVQVKDAYNGLVANPRSFLIDACYIYLYGVGRKGFSQNPQDANLIEGVDASVAVRLDEQEALRQQLATCQQELKATNQQLTKAFRKKQRVWLVSSLVCLTLLGLVTARWIADRNEWAMIRHDLNILPYQPTQAEIDSLSGIWLYYTGAPQARANDPNRFHQVANNLVEIIYKDGYFIFNRHGANIDHIGYIQFEAPALVSIYSRVKNKSGTVESPIHALLRLDKGKDYLTSIATTWSFDMGDGNDMIGIRNVFIKQGRGGSLEEITNTPENANCHCKIMKWVRPNNQTKTFQLKYRLLDTLANESLKALINEKSILLREPREGVILTPASGK
;
A
#
# COMPACT_ATOMS: atom_id res chain seq x y z
N MET A 1 24.16 65.58 -55.24
CA MET A 1 23.65 64.51 -54.36
C MET A 1 22.14 64.54 -54.42
N LYS A 2 21.47 63.39 -54.45
CA LYS A 2 20.01 63.32 -54.56
C LYS A 2 19.44 62.95 -53.18
N ILE A 3 18.67 63.85 -52.59
CA ILE A 3 17.93 63.58 -51.35
C ILE A 3 16.76 62.66 -51.71
N LYS A 4 16.46 61.70 -50.82
CA LYS A 4 15.22 60.92 -50.89
C LYS A 4 14.02 61.85 -51.03
N THR A 5 12.99 61.39 -51.74
CA THR A 5 11.77 62.19 -51.96
C THR A 5 10.52 61.38 -51.64
N GLY A 6 9.44 62.05 -51.27
CA GLY A 6 8.14 61.40 -51.11
C GLY A 6 8.03 60.61 -49.80
N LYS A 7 7.46 59.41 -49.88
CA LYS A 7 7.11 58.57 -48.72
C LYS A 7 8.31 58.22 -47.82
N GLU A 8 9.46 57.89 -48.41
CA GLU A 8 10.66 57.51 -47.65
C GLU A 8 11.28 58.70 -46.92
N GLU A 9 11.24 59.88 -47.54
CA GLU A 9 11.76 61.12 -46.95
C GLU A 9 10.92 61.53 -45.74
N ILE A 10 9.60 61.67 -45.92
CA ILE A 10 8.74 62.18 -44.86
C ILE A 10 8.56 61.18 -43.71
N GLY A 11 8.55 59.87 -44.00
CA GLY A 11 8.46 58.83 -42.98
C GLY A 11 9.65 58.89 -42.02
N TYR A 12 10.86 58.96 -42.56
CA TYR A 12 12.09 59.07 -41.77
C TYR A 12 12.14 60.38 -40.97
N LEU A 13 11.82 61.51 -41.62
CA LEU A 13 11.80 62.81 -40.95
C LEU A 13 10.83 62.81 -39.77
N LEU A 14 9.60 62.30 -39.96
CA LEU A 14 8.61 62.27 -38.89
C LEU A 14 9.00 61.32 -37.75
N GLU A 15 9.64 60.18 -38.05
CA GLU A 15 10.20 59.31 -37.02
C GLU A 15 11.23 60.06 -36.16
N LYS A 16 12.14 60.81 -36.78
CA LYS A 16 13.13 61.63 -36.06
C LYS A 16 12.52 62.82 -35.32
N VAL A 17 11.50 63.46 -35.88
CA VAL A 17 10.74 64.51 -35.20
C VAL A 17 10.11 63.96 -33.93
N ILE A 18 9.44 62.79 -34.01
CA ILE A 18 8.83 62.13 -32.85
C ILE A 18 9.92 61.80 -31.82
N ASP A 19 11.00 61.14 -32.20
CA ASP A 19 12.09 60.79 -31.27
C ASP A 19 12.69 62.02 -30.56
N THR A 20 12.89 63.11 -31.31
CA THR A 20 13.45 64.36 -30.79
C THR A 20 12.47 65.07 -29.87
N TYR A 21 11.18 65.05 -30.21
CA TYR A 21 10.11 65.56 -29.37
C TYR A 21 9.98 64.77 -28.06
N GLU A 22 9.97 63.44 -28.11
CA GLU A 22 9.86 62.58 -26.94
C GLU A 22 11.04 62.77 -25.97
N ARG A 23 12.25 62.97 -26.50
CA ARG A 23 13.45 63.25 -25.69
C ARG A 23 13.43 64.65 -25.06
N SER A 24 12.97 65.66 -25.80
CA SER A 24 12.97 67.05 -25.31
C SER A 24 11.84 67.32 -24.31
N MET A 25 10.67 66.70 -24.50
CA MET A 25 9.47 66.93 -23.66
C MET A 25 9.26 65.84 -22.60
N GLY A 26 9.97 64.71 -22.70
CA GLY A 26 9.85 63.58 -21.75
C GLY A 26 8.53 62.80 -21.83
N GLN A 27 7.69 63.09 -22.83
CA GLN A 27 6.40 62.45 -23.05
C GLN A 27 6.48 61.48 -24.22
N ARG A 28 5.98 60.25 -24.06
CA ARG A 28 5.93 59.25 -25.14
C ARG A 28 4.67 59.40 -25.98
N ILE A 29 4.86 59.46 -27.29
CA ILE A 29 3.80 59.50 -28.29
C ILE A 29 3.38 58.07 -28.62
N THR A 30 2.08 57.77 -28.50
CA THR A 30 1.55 56.45 -28.86
C THR A 30 1.40 56.35 -30.38
N ARG A 31 2.37 55.67 -31.03
CA ARG A 31 2.51 55.58 -32.49
C ARG A 31 1.55 54.57 -33.13
N ASN A 32 0.24 54.86 -33.11
CA ASN A 32 -0.80 54.06 -33.76
C ASN A 32 -1.55 54.86 -34.83
N THR A 33 -2.69 54.36 -35.32
CA THR A 33 -3.49 55.02 -36.37
C THR A 33 -4.46 56.09 -35.84
N ASN A 34 -4.39 56.49 -34.56
CA ASN A 34 -5.22 57.55 -33.98
C ASN A 34 -4.59 58.94 -34.23
N PRO A 35 -5.24 59.84 -34.99
CA PRO A 35 -4.69 61.17 -35.29
C PRO A 35 -4.40 62.02 -34.06
N LYS A 36 -5.18 61.86 -32.97
CA LYS A 36 -5.03 62.66 -31.74
C LYS A 36 -3.66 62.49 -31.09
N ASN A 37 -3.02 61.35 -31.28
CA ASN A 37 -1.70 61.08 -30.69
C ASN A 37 -0.58 61.91 -31.32
N TYR A 38 -0.80 62.47 -32.50
CA TYR A 38 0.19 63.27 -33.23
C TYR A 38 -0.12 64.78 -33.17
N GLU A 39 -1.16 65.17 -32.42
CA GLU A 39 -1.66 66.55 -32.42
C GLU A 39 -0.63 67.54 -31.85
N ASP A 40 0.11 67.14 -30.82
CA ASP A 40 1.13 68.01 -30.22
C ASP A 40 2.33 68.23 -31.15
N ILE A 41 2.73 67.18 -31.89
CA ILE A 41 3.74 67.28 -32.95
C ILE A 41 3.22 68.16 -34.09
N ALA A 42 1.95 67.99 -34.46
CA ALA A 42 1.32 68.77 -35.51
C ALA A 42 1.27 70.26 -35.16
N ARG A 43 0.94 70.61 -33.90
CA ARG A 43 1.01 71.99 -33.38
C ARG A 43 2.43 72.55 -33.39
N LEU A 44 3.41 71.76 -32.96
CA LEU A 44 4.81 72.15 -32.99
C LEU A 44 5.26 72.48 -34.42
N LEU A 45 5.07 71.55 -35.36
CA LEU A 45 5.44 71.76 -36.75
C LEU A 45 4.65 72.92 -37.38
N SER A 46 3.39 73.11 -36.97
CA SER A 46 2.57 74.25 -37.41
C SER A 46 3.13 75.60 -36.97
N SER A 47 3.73 75.66 -35.79
CA SER A 47 4.38 76.90 -35.32
C SER A 47 5.55 77.29 -36.22
N ILE A 48 6.21 76.31 -36.83
CA ILE A 48 7.30 76.51 -37.79
C ILE A 48 6.74 76.83 -39.18
N SER A 49 5.81 76.02 -39.68
CA SER A 49 5.30 76.13 -41.05
C SER A 49 4.56 77.45 -41.32
N ASN A 50 3.90 78.04 -40.32
CA ASN A 50 3.22 79.34 -40.49
C ASN A 50 4.19 80.53 -40.55
N ASN A 51 5.45 80.37 -40.11
CA ASN A 51 6.48 81.41 -40.24
C ASN A 51 7.28 81.29 -41.55
N LEU A 52 7.03 80.27 -42.38
CA LEU A 52 7.74 80.07 -43.65
C LEU A 52 7.63 81.25 -44.62
N PRO A 53 6.50 81.97 -44.77
CA PRO A 53 6.43 83.10 -45.68
C PRO A 53 7.46 84.21 -45.41
N GLU A 54 7.93 84.33 -44.16
CA GLU A 54 8.83 85.39 -43.72
C GLU A 54 10.28 84.91 -43.52
N THR A 55 10.53 83.60 -43.51
CA THR A 55 11.82 83.02 -43.08
C THR A 55 12.63 82.38 -44.21
N ALA A 56 12.17 82.46 -45.46
CA ALA A 56 12.78 81.77 -46.60
C ALA A 56 14.28 82.04 -46.82
N GLN A 57 14.74 83.29 -46.64
CA GLN A 57 16.16 83.62 -46.74
C GLN A 57 16.96 83.17 -45.51
N GLN A 58 16.39 83.34 -44.31
CA GLN A 58 17.08 83.02 -43.05
C GLN A 58 17.29 81.52 -42.87
N LEU A 59 16.27 80.72 -43.16
CA LEU A 59 16.25 79.28 -42.93
C LEU A 59 16.50 78.48 -44.21
N VAL A 60 16.79 79.15 -45.32
CA VAL A 60 17.19 78.55 -46.60
C VAL A 60 16.19 77.49 -47.08
N HIS A 61 14.96 77.92 -47.36
CA HIS A 61 13.90 77.07 -47.93
C HIS A 61 13.19 77.75 -49.11
N ASP A 62 12.23 77.07 -49.73
CA ASP A 62 11.48 77.63 -50.86
C ASP A 62 10.55 78.77 -50.41
N SER A 63 10.28 79.74 -51.28
CA SER A 63 9.43 80.89 -50.93
C SER A 63 7.96 80.49 -50.85
N TYR A 64 7.30 80.83 -49.75
CA TYR A 64 5.88 80.56 -49.52
C TYR A 64 5.09 81.87 -49.55
N PRO A 65 3.99 81.97 -50.32
CA PRO A 65 3.22 83.21 -50.40
C PRO A 65 2.51 83.51 -49.06
N PRO A 66 2.44 84.79 -48.62
CA PRO A 66 1.74 85.16 -47.39
C PRO A 66 0.26 84.77 -47.43
N ASP A 67 -0.37 84.66 -46.26
CA ASP A 67 -1.79 84.40 -46.15
C ASP A 67 -2.58 85.69 -46.52
N PRO A 68 -3.44 85.65 -47.55
CA PRO A 68 -4.22 86.83 -47.96
C PRO A 68 -5.36 87.17 -46.98
N ASN A 69 -5.63 86.36 -45.94
CA ASN A 69 -6.77 86.55 -45.04
C ASN A 69 -6.37 87.28 -43.72
N PRO A 70 -6.84 88.52 -43.46
CA PRO A 70 -6.40 89.33 -42.32
C PRO A 70 -7.09 89.02 -40.97
N LYS A 71 -7.89 87.94 -40.87
CA LYS A 71 -8.50 87.51 -39.60
C LYS A 71 -7.61 86.51 -38.89
N GLN A 72 -7.31 86.75 -37.61
CA GLN A 72 -6.59 85.81 -36.75
C GLN A 72 -7.41 84.53 -36.56
N VAL A 73 -7.16 83.53 -37.40
CA VAL A 73 -7.68 82.18 -37.23
C VAL A 73 -6.75 81.40 -36.30
N GLU A 74 -7.34 80.72 -35.31
CA GLU A 74 -6.59 79.83 -34.42
C GLU A 74 -6.26 78.50 -35.12
N TYR A 75 -5.25 77.81 -34.60
CA TYR A 75 -4.94 76.45 -35.03
C TYR A 75 -6.18 75.53 -34.86
N PRO A 76 -6.52 74.68 -35.84
CA PRO A 76 -5.75 74.30 -37.03
C PRO A 76 -6.24 74.96 -38.35
N HIS A 77 -6.66 76.23 -38.31
CA HIS A 77 -7.32 76.89 -39.45
C HIS A 77 -6.44 77.90 -40.22
N ARG A 78 -5.15 78.04 -39.88
CA ARG A 78 -4.21 78.88 -40.63
C ARG A 78 -3.75 78.18 -41.90
N LYS A 79 -3.39 78.96 -42.94
CA LYS A 79 -3.02 78.45 -44.28
C LYS A 79 -1.96 77.34 -44.26
N TYR A 80 -0.98 77.43 -43.36
CA TYR A 80 0.13 76.48 -43.27
C TYR A 80 0.04 75.55 -42.06
N ASP A 81 -1.11 75.45 -41.40
CA ASP A 81 -1.28 74.49 -40.31
C ASP A 81 -1.13 73.04 -40.79
N ILE A 82 -0.40 72.28 -40.00
CA ILE A 82 -0.18 70.85 -40.10
C ILE A 82 -1.08 70.21 -39.03
N THR A 83 -1.94 69.29 -39.45
CA THR A 83 -2.88 68.58 -38.57
C THR A 83 -2.35 67.22 -38.12
N GLY A 84 -2.84 66.71 -36.98
CA GLY A 84 -2.48 65.36 -36.51
C GLY A 84 -2.80 64.26 -37.53
N VAL A 85 -3.83 64.46 -38.36
CA VAL A 85 -4.15 63.55 -39.48
C VAL A 85 -3.04 63.54 -40.52
N GLN A 86 -2.52 64.71 -40.91
CA GLN A 86 -1.44 64.80 -41.90
C GLN A 86 -0.14 64.18 -41.40
N VAL A 87 0.19 64.38 -40.11
CA VAL A 87 1.35 63.73 -39.49
C VAL A 87 1.16 62.22 -39.43
N LYS A 88 0.02 61.75 -38.94
CA LYS A 88 -0.31 60.32 -38.85
C LYS A 88 -0.26 59.64 -40.22
N ASP A 89 -0.91 60.22 -41.24
CA ASP A 89 -0.98 59.60 -42.57
C ASP A 89 0.39 59.60 -43.26
N ALA A 90 1.18 60.67 -43.11
CA ALA A 90 2.53 60.71 -43.65
C ALA A 90 3.49 59.75 -42.93
N TYR A 91 3.43 59.67 -41.60
CA TYR A 91 4.24 58.76 -40.78
C TYR A 91 3.93 57.28 -41.09
N ASN A 92 2.65 56.92 -41.20
CA ASN A 92 2.25 55.57 -41.59
C ASN A 92 2.41 55.29 -43.10
N GLY A 93 2.99 56.23 -43.86
CA GLY A 93 3.32 56.04 -45.26
C GLY A 93 2.11 55.98 -46.20
N LEU A 94 0.98 56.59 -45.82
CA LEU A 94 -0.24 56.65 -46.62
C LEU A 94 -0.23 57.83 -47.62
N VAL A 95 0.73 58.75 -47.48
CA VAL A 95 0.87 59.93 -48.35
C VAL A 95 2.05 59.75 -49.30
N ALA A 96 1.77 59.64 -50.60
CA ALA A 96 2.80 59.50 -51.64
C ALA A 96 3.56 60.83 -51.87
N ASN A 97 2.85 61.95 -51.87
CA ASN A 97 3.37 63.29 -52.11
C ASN A 97 3.05 64.21 -50.92
N PRO A 98 3.91 64.24 -49.88
CA PRO A 98 3.70 65.10 -48.72
C PRO A 98 3.76 66.58 -49.11
N ARG A 99 2.99 67.42 -48.40
CA ARG A 99 2.96 68.87 -48.66
C ARG A 99 4.33 69.48 -48.37
N SER A 100 4.83 70.36 -49.23
CA SER A 100 6.18 70.91 -49.12
C SER A 100 6.45 71.60 -47.77
N PHE A 101 5.46 72.36 -47.25
CA PHE A 101 5.60 73.04 -45.97
C PHE A 101 5.71 72.09 -44.76
N LEU A 102 5.16 70.86 -44.86
CA LEU A 102 5.34 69.84 -43.84
C LEU A 102 6.78 69.30 -43.86
N ILE A 103 7.34 69.11 -45.06
CA ILE A 103 8.71 68.65 -45.23
C ILE A 103 9.68 69.71 -44.70
N ASP A 104 9.53 70.97 -45.11
CA ASP A 104 10.38 72.07 -44.63
C ASP A 104 10.28 72.26 -43.11
N ALA A 105 9.07 72.18 -42.53
CA ALA A 105 8.91 72.25 -41.07
C ALA A 105 9.68 71.14 -40.34
N CYS A 106 9.71 69.91 -40.88
CA CYS A 106 10.48 68.81 -40.29
C CYS A 106 11.98 69.04 -40.40
N TYR A 107 12.49 69.49 -41.56
CA TYR A 107 13.91 69.81 -41.73
C TYR A 107 14.34 70.94 -40.81
N ILE A 108 13.54 72.01 -40.70
CA ILE A 108 13.85 73.15 -39.82
C ILE A 108 13.86 72.70 -38.36
N TYR A 109 12.90 71.89 -37.93
CA TYR A 109 12.87 71.41 -36.54
C TYR A 109 14.09 70.55 -36.20
N LEU A 110 14.52 69.67 -37.10
CA LEU A 110 15.60 68.72 -36.85
C LEU A 110 16.99 69.31 -37.06
N TYR A 111 17.16 70.16 -38.07
CA TYR A 111 18.48 70.59 -38.56
C TYR A 111 18.64 72.13 -38.62
N GLY A 112 17.61 72.89 -38.22
CA GLY A 112 17.64 74.35 -38.19
C GLY A 112 17.61 75.04 -39.56
N VAL A 113 17.53 74.28 -40.65
CA VAL A 113 17.45 74.76 -42.03
C VAL A 113 16.37 73.98 -42.78
N GLY A 114 15.72 74.58 -43.77
CA GLY A 114 14.75 73.87 -44.60
C GLY A 114 15.39 72.95 -45.63
N ARG A 115 14.54 72.26 -46.39
CA ARG A 115 14.93 71.18 -47.30
C ARG A 115 15.96 71.63 -48.33
N LYS A 116 15.83 72.86 -48.83
CA LYS A 116 16.75 73.45 -49.80
C LYS A 116 18.13 73.68 -49.19
N GLY A 117 18.21 74.25 -47.98
CA GLY A 117 19.47 74.42 -47.24
C GLY A 117 20.13 73.09 -46.89
N PHE A 118 19.34 72.12 -46.44
CA PHE A 118 19.82 70.76 -46.16
C PHE A 118 20.43 70.10 -47.41
N SER A 119 19.88 70.35 -48.60
CA SER A 119 20.43 69.81 -49.86
C SER A 119 21.80 70.35 -50.25
N GLN A 120 22.17 71.51 -49.73
CA GLN A 120 23.48 72.13 -49.96
C GLN A 120 24.54 71.60 -49.01
N ASN A 121 24.15 71.20 -47.79
CA ASN A 121 25.03 70.64 -46.78
C ASN A 121 24.28 69.58 -45.94
N PRO A 122 24.19 68.32 -46.42
CA PRO A 122 23.40 67.29 -45.75
C PRO A 122 24.05 66.86 -44.44
N GLN A 123 23.32 67.02 -43.33
CA GLN A 123 23.79 66.63 -42.00
C GLN A 123 23.43 65.18 -41.62
N ASP A 124 22.57 64.52 -42.39
CA ASP A 124 22.12 63.15 -42.14
C ASP A 124 22.24 62.29 -43.40
N ALA A 125 23.09 61.27 -43.33
CA ALA A 125 23.37 60.35 -44.43
C ALA A 125 22.15 59.47 -44.79
N ASN A 126 21.21 59.25 -43.87
CA ASN A 126 20.04 58.39 -44.10
C ASN A 126 18.99 59.02 -45.03
N LEU A 127 19.05 60.35 -45.22
CA LEU A 127 18.19 61.11 -46.13
C LEU A 127 18.76 61.24 -47.55
N ILE A 128 19.96 60.70 -47.79
CA ILE A 128 20.62 60.67 -49.10
C ILE A 128 20.25 59.35 -49.82
N GLU A 129 19.88 59.41 -51.10
CA GLU A 129 19.66 58.19 -51.91
C GLU A 129 20.98 57.40 -52.03
N GLY A 130 20.96 56.10 -51.70
CA GLY A 130 22.10 55.18 -51.86
C GLY A 130 22.94 54.86 -50.61
N VAL A 131 22.51 55.25 -49.40
CA VAL A 131 23.16 54.83 -48.14
C VAL A 131 22.36 53.71 -47.46
N ASP A 132 22.96 52.53 -47.34
CA ASP A 132 22.34 51.26 -46.91
C ASP A 132 22.09 51.17 -45.38
N ALA A 133 21.09 51.89 -44.87
CA ALA A 133 20.71 51.89 -43.45
C ALA A 133 20.01 50.59 -42.97
N SER A 134 19.72 49.64 -43.87
CA SER A 134 19.01 48.38 -43.56
C SER A 134 19.90 47.29 -42.93
N VAL A 135 21.22 47.45 -42.99
CA VAL A 135 22.20 46.44 -42.54
C VAL A 135 22.52 46.56 -41.05
N ALA A 136 22.58 47.78 -40.50
CA ALA A 136 22.91 48.00 -39.09
C ALA A 136 21.81 47.50 -38.15
N VAL A 137 20.54 47.76 -38.46
CA VAL A 137 19.39 47.30 -37.64
C VAL A 137 19.27 45.77 -37.60
N ARG A 138 19.59 45.09 -38.71
CA ARG A 138 19.57 43.62 -38.79
C ARG A 138 20.69 42.95 -37.97
N LEU A 139 21.82 43.63 -37.79
CA LEU A 139 22.93 43.13 -36.97
C LEU A 139 22.59 43.17 -35.48
N ASP A 140 22.00 44.27 -35.01
CA ASP A 140 21.58 44.41 -33.59
C ASP A 140 20.48 43.39 -33.21
N GLU A 141 19.49 43.17 -34.09
CA GLU A 141 18.47 42.13 -33.87
C GLU A 141 19.08 40.72 -33.85
N GLN A 142 20.08 40.45 -34.69
CA GLN A 142 20.77 39.16 -34.73
C GLN A 142 21.59 38.91 -33.47
N GLU A 143 22.21 39.93 -32.88
CA GLU A 143 22.92 39.82 -31.61
C GLU A 143 21.98 39.62 -30.42
N ALA A 144 20.85 40.34 -30.37
CA ALA A 144 19.84 40.17 -29.32
C ALA A 144 19.23 38.75 -29.32
N LEU A 145 18.92 38.22 -30.50
CA LEU A 145 18.42 36.84 -30.65
C LEU A 145 19.47 35.81 -30.23
N ARG A 146 20.76 36.02 -30.55
CA ARG A 146 21.85 35.14 -30.10
C ARG A 146 21.99 35.14 -28.58
N GLN A 147 21.86 36.30 -27.94
CA GLN A 147 21.88 36.39 -26.47
C GLN A 147 20.70 35.64 -25.84
N GLN A 148 19.48 35.79 -26.37
CA GLN A 148 18.30 35.05 -25.89
C GLN A 148 18.45 33.53 -26.06
N LEU A 149 19.04 33.09 -27.18
CA LEU A 149 19.27 31.67 -27.44
C LEU A 149 20.32 31.10 -26.47
N ALA A 150 21.37 31.87 -26.16
CA ALA A 150 22.39 31.50 -25.19
C ALA A 150 21.82 31.39 -23.75
N THR A 151 21.00 32.35 -23.32
CA THR A 151 20.35 32.29 -22.00
C THR A 151 19.37 31.11 -21.90
N CYS A 152 18.54 30.90 -22.92
CA CYS A 152 17.62 29.75 -22.97
C CYS A 152 18.38 28.41 -22.93
N GLN A 153 19.49 28.28 -23.66
CA GLN A 153 20.34 27.08 -23.60
C GLN A 153 20.98 26.88 -22.22
N GLN A 154 21.34 27.96 -21.53
CA GLN A 154 21.92 27.91 -20.20
C GLN A 154 20.88 27.49 -19.14
N GLU A 155 19.66 28.00 -19.23
CA GLU A 155 18.53 27.59 -18.39
C GLU A 155 18.14 26.11 -18.61
N LEU A 156 18.11 25.67 -19.87
CA LEU A 156 17.85 24.27 -20.21
C LEU A 156 18.92 23.34 -19.61
N LYS A 157 20.21 23.74 -19.70
CA LYS A 157 21.32 22.99 -19.08
C LYS A 157 21.21 22.95 -17.56
N ALA A 158 20.89 24.07 -16.91
CA ALA A 158 20.72 24.14 -15.47
C ALA A 158 19.54 23.26 -14.99
N THR A 159 18.42 23.30 -15.72
CA THR A 159 17.22 22.51 -15.43
C THR A 159 17.49 21.02 -15.61
N ASN A 160 18.17 20.61 -16.70
CA ASN A 160 18.58 19.21 -16.90
C ASN A 160 19.57 18.74 -15.82
N GLN A 161 20.49 19.58 -15.38
CA GLN A 161 21.39 19.25 -14.27
C GLN A 161 20.65 19.08 -12.94
N GLN A 162 19.63 19.90 -12.66
CA GLN A 162 18.79 19.72 -11.47
C GLN A 162 17.95 18.44 -11.54
N LEU A 163 17.31 18.17 -12.68
CA LEU A 163 16.52 16.95 -12.91
C LEU A 163 17.36 15.69 -12.77
N THR A 164 18.55 15.65 -13.37
CA THR A 164 19.46 14.50 -13.26
C THR A 164 19.96 14.29 -11.82
N LYS A 165 20.27 15.36 -11.07
CA LYS A 165 20.62 15.27 -9.65
C LYS A 165 19.44 14.74 -8.81
N ALA A 166 18.22 15.25 -9.03
CA ALA A 166 17.02 14.81 -8.34
C ALA A 166 16.69 13.34 -8.64
N PHE A 167 16.82 12.93 -9.91
CA PHE A 167 16.62 11.56 -10.34
C PHE A 167 17.65 10.62 -9.70
N ARG A 168 18.94 10.97 -9.74
CA ARG A 168 20.00 10.18 -9.07
C ARG A 168 19.76 10.05 -7.56
N LYS A 169 19.30 11.11 -6.89
CA LYS A 169 18.94 11.06 -5.45
C LYS A 169 17.79 10.10 -5.21
N LYS A 170 16.70 10.19 -5.98
CA LYS A 170 15.56 9.26 -5.89
C LYS A 170 16.00 7.82 -6.18
N GLN A 171 16.77 7.58 -7.24
CA GLN A 171 17.28 6.27 -7.60
C GLN A 171 18.15 5.68 -6.47
N ARG A 172 19.02 6.49 -5.84
CA ARG A 172 19.82 6.05 -4.69
C ARG A 172 18.95 5.66 -3.49
N VAL A 173 17.92 6.44 -3.18
CA VAL A 173 16.96 6.10 -2.10
C VAL A 173 16.23 4.80 -2.43
N TRP A 174 15.74 4.62 -3.65
CA TRP A 174 15.08 3.38 -4.08
C TRP A 174 16.01 2.16 -3.99
N LEU A 175 17.27 2.29 -4.41
CA LEU A 175 18.26 1.22 -4.31
C LEU A 175 18.54 0.85 -2.85
N VAL A 176 18.71 1.85 -1.97
CA VAL A 176 18.93 1.61 -0.53
C VAL A 176 17.70 0.95 0.09
N SER A 177 16.49 1.44 -0.18
CA SER A 177 15.26 0.83 0.33
C SER A 177 15.07 -0.60 -0.18
N SER A 178 15.37 -0.87 -1.45
CA SER A 178 15.33 -2.22 -2.01
C SER A 178 16.34 -3.14 -1.33
N LEU A 179 17.56 -2.67 -1.09
CA LEU A 179 18.59 -3.41 -0.37
C LEU A 179 18.13 -3.74 1.06
N VAL A 180 17.54 -2.77 1.78
CA VAL A 180 16.99 -2.98 3.11
C VAL A 180 15.87 -4.04 3.10
N CYS A 181 14.93 -3.94 2.15
CA CYS A 181 13.87 -4.94 2.00
C CYS A 181 14.43 -6.35 1.70
N LEU A 182 15.44 -6.47 0.85
CA LEU A 182 16.10 -7.74 0.55
C LEU A 182 16.82 -8.30 1.78
N THR A 183 17.49 -7.46 2.57
CA THR A 183 18.13 -7.90 3.81
C THR A 183 17.11 -8.38 4.84
N LEU A 184 15.98 -7.67 5.00
CA LEU A 184 14.89 -8.08 5.89
C LEU A 184 14.27 -9.41 5.42
N LEU A 185 14.03 -9.55 4.12
CA LEU A 185 13.50 -10.79 3.55
C LEU A 185 14.45 -11.97 3.78
N GLY A 186 15.77 -11.74 3.63
CA GLY A 186 16.80 -12.73 3.91
C GLY A 186 16.84 -13.14 5.39
N LEU A 187 16.70 -12.18 6.31
CA LEU A 187 16.64 -12.46 7.76
C LEU A 187 15.38 -13.26 8.13
N VAL A 188 14.22 -12.89 7.59
CA VAL A 188 12.95 -13.60 7.84
C VAL A 188 13.00 -15.01 7.28
N THR A 189 13.51 -15.21 6.07
CA THR A 189 13.66 -16.55 5.49
C THR A 189 14.68 -17.39 6.26
N ALA A 190 15.83 -16.82 6.66
CA ALA A 190 16.80 -17.52 7.50
C ALA A 190 16.19 -17.95 8.84
N ARG A 191 15.44 -17.07 9.51
CA ARG A 191 14.74 -17.40 10.76
C ARG A 191 13.70 -18.50 10.56
N TRP A 192 12.89 -18.39 9.51
CA TRP A 192 11.89 -19.41 9.17
C TRP A 192 12.51 -20.78 8.88
N ILE A 193 13.65 -20.83 8.17
CA ILE A 193 14.38 -22.08 7.92
C ILE A 193 14.92 -22.64 9.23
N ALA A 194 15.50 -21.80 10.10
CA ALA A 194 16.01 -22.24 11.40
C ALA A 194 14.89 -22.84 12.27
N ASP A 195 13.76 -22.14 12.40
CA ASP A 195 12.61 -22.62 13.17
C ASP A 195 12.04 -23.92 12.56
N ARG A 196 11.98 -24.01 11.23
CA ARG A 196 11.53 -25.23 10.53
C ARG A 196 12.45 -26.42 10.80
N ASN A 197 13.76 -26.19 10.82
CA ASN A 197 14.75 -27.22 11.10
C ASN A 197 14.72 -27.66 12.57
N GLU A 198 14.57 -26.72 13.50
CA GLU A 198 14.36 -27.01 14.92
C GLU A 198 13.10 -27.87 15.13
N TRP A 199 11.97 -27.49 14.52
CA TRP A 199 10.75 -28.30 14.55
C TRP A 199 10.87 -29.64 13.84
N ALA A 200 11.72 -29.75 12.82
CA ALA A 200 12.00 -31.03 12.18
C ALA A 200 12.83 -31.94 13.10
N MET A 201 13.82 -31.37 13.79
CA MET A 201 14.64 -32.07 14.78
C MET A 201 13.80 -32.55 15.97
N ILE A 202 12.97 -31.68 16.56
CA ILE A 202 12.07 -32.07 17.66
C ILE A 202 11.12 -33.20 17.23
N ARG A 203 10.54 -33.11 16.03
CA ARG A 203 9.65 -34.17 15.53
C ARG A 203 10.37 -35.49 15.33
N HIS A 204 11.61 -35.44 14.84
CA HIS A 204 12.45 -36.61 14.66
C HIS A 204 12.83 -37.22 16.02
N ASP A 205 13.39 -36.42 16.94
CA ASP A 205 13.94 -36.88 18.20
C ASP A 205 12.86 -37.39 19.17
N LEU A 206 11.69 -36.75 19.18
CA LEU A 206 10.54 -37.18 19.98
C LEU A 206 9.63 -38.16 19.25
N ASN A 207 9.99 -38.58 18.03
CA ASN A 207 9.22 -39.50 17.20
C ASN A 207 7.73 -39.08 17.11
N ILE A 208 7.49 -37.80 16.82
CA ILE A 208 6.14 -37.20 16.74
C ILE A 208 5.57 -37.51 15.36
N LEU A 209 4.44 -38.21 15.34
CA LEU A 209 3.75 -38.63 14.10
C LEU A 209 4.69 -39.34 13.10
N PRO A 210 5.39 -40.40 13.55
CA PRO A 210 6.45 -41.05 12.76
C PRO A 210 5.88 -41.88 11.61
N TYR A 211 4.63 -42.31 11.74
CA TYR A 211 3.88 -43.03 10.72
C TYR A 211 2.72 -42.18 10.20
N GLN A 212 2.57 -42.15 8.88
CA GLN A 212 1.46 -41.49 8.19
C GLN A 212 0.36 -42.52 7.91
N PRO A 213 -0.76 -42.52 8.65
CA PRO A 213 -1.78 -43.54 8.52
C PRO A 213 -2.54 -43.43 7.19
N THR A 214 -2.94 -44.57 6.66
CA THR A 214 -3.83 -44.64 5.50
C THR A 214 -5.25 -44.19 5.88
N GLN A 215 -6.06 -43.80 4.90
CA GLN A 215 -7.47 -43.45 5.15
C GLN A 215 -8.24 -44.61 5.80
N ALA A 216 -7.95 -45.85 5.44
CA ALA A 216 -8.57 -47.03 6.05
C ALA A 216 -8.23 -47.16 7.55
N GLU A 217 -6.99 -46.87 7.93
CA GLU A 217 -6.55 -46.84 9.32
C GLU A 217 -7.22 -45.70 10.09
N ILE A 218 -7.28 -44.51 9.50
CA ILE A 218 -7.99 -43.36 10.07
C ILE A 218 -9.46 -43.68 10.33
N ASP A 219 -10.12 -44.29 9.37
CA ASP A 219 -11.52 -44.70 9.43
C ASP A 219 -11.77 -45.82 10.45
N SER A 220 -10.78 -46.70 10.63
CA SER A 220 -10.85 -47.81 11.59
C SER A 220 -10.80 -47.32 13.03
N LEU A 221 -10.02 -46.27 13.31
CA LEU A 221 -9.86 -45.71 14.66
C LEU A 221 -10.88 -44.61 14.98
N SER A 222 -11.18 -43.72 14.03
CA SER A 222 -12.08 -42.58 14.26
C SER A 222 -13.49 -43.02 14.63
N GLY A 223 -14.12 -42.28 15.54
CA GLY A 223 -15.51 -42.47 15.94
C GLY A 223 -15.73 -42.52 17.45
N ILE A 224 -16.90 -43.04 17.82
CA ILE A 224 -17.35 -43.17 19.20
C ILE A 224 -17.15 -44.60 19.67
N TRP A 225 -16.58 -44.76 20.87
CA TRP A 225 -16.19 -46.04 21.46
C TRP A 225 -16.70 -46.14 22.89
N LEU A 226 -17.24 -47.30 23.26
CA LEU A 226 -17.33 -47.67 24.67
C LEU A 226 -15.96 -48.08 25.16
N TYR A 227 -15.56 -47.55 26.31
CA TYR A 227 -14.27 -47.81 26.95
C TYR A 227 -14.49 -48.39 28.34
N TYR A 228 -14.01 -49.60 28.56
CA TYR A 228 -14.05 -50.29 29.85
C TYR A 228 -12.66 -50.38 30.45
N THR A 229 -12.57 -50.05 31.73
CA THR A 229 -11.34 -50.10 32.51
C THR A 229 -11.62 -50.79 33.84
N GLY A 230 -10.69 -51.66 34.26
CA GLY A 230 -10.63 -52.07 35.66
C GLY A 230 -10.40 -50.85 36.53
N ALA A 231 -11.09 -50.77 37.66
CA ALA A 231 -11.15 -49.56 38.47
C ALA A 231 -10.75 -49.85 39.92
N PRO A 232 -9.44 -50.00 40.22
CA PRO A 232 -8.95 -49.82 41.60
C PRO A 232 -9.07 -48.35 42.08
N GLN A 233 -9.85 -47.53 41.36
CA GLN A 233 -10.20 -46.13 41.62
C GLN A 233 -11.13 -45.93 42.82
N ALA A 234 -11.57 -47.02 43.44
CA ALA A 234 -12.18 -46.95 44.76
C ALA A 234 -11.11 -46.79 45.85
N ARG A 235 -11.49 -46.09 46.92
CA ARG A 235 -10.63 -45.78 48.08
C ARG A 235 -9.95 -47.06 48.61
N ALA A 236 -8.76 -46.92 49.20
CA ALA A 236 -8.02 -48.06 49.75
C ALA A 236 -8.81 -48.95 50.72
N ASN A 237 -9.82 -48.39 51.40
CA ASN A 237 -10.68 -49.10 52.33
C ASN A 237 -11.88 -49.81 51.69
N ASP A 238 -12.07 -49.72 50.37
CA ASP A 238 -13.10 -50.47 49.66
C ASP A 238 -12.60 -51.91 49.37
N PRO A 239 -13.16 -52.94 50.03
CA PRO A 239 -12.71 -54.32 49.85
C PRO A 239 -12.94 -54.84 48.43
N ASN A 240 -13.83 -54.20 47.66
CA ASN A 240 -14.16 -54.60 46.30
C ASN A 240 -13.44 -53.76 45.24
N ARG A 241 -12.48 -52.89 45.60
CA ARG A 241 -11.83 -51.97 44.64
C ARG A 241 -11.22 -52.67 43.42
N PHE A 242 -10.67 -53.88 43.58
CA PHE A 242 -10.11 -54.64 42.47
C PHE A 242 -11.15 -55.37 41.60
N HIS A 243 -12.39 -55.45 42.08
CA HIS A 243 -13.54 -56.03 41.39
C HIS A 243 -14.49 -54.95 40.86
N GLN A 244 -14.06 -53.68 40.80
CA GLN A 244 -14.84 -52.61 40.18
C GLN A 244 -14.41 -52.36 38.74
N VAL A 245 -15.38 -52.03 37.91
CA VAL A 245 -15.22 -51.65 36.52
C VAL A 245 -15.92 -50.31 36.28
N ALA A 246 -15.29 -49.45 35.49
CA ALA A 246 -15.93 -48.25 34.98
C ALA A 246 -16.18 -48.37 33.48
N ASN A 247 -17.40 -48.04 33.05
CA ASN A 247 -17.72 -47.84 31.64
C ASN A 247 -17.69 -46.34 31.31
N ASN A 248 -17.01 -46.01 30.22
CA ASN A 248 -16.77 -44.66 29.75
C ASN A 248 -17.11 -44.57 28.26
N LEU A 249 -17.19 -43.34 27.75
CA LEU A 249 -17.38 -43.08 26.33
C LEU A 249 -16.17 -42.33 25.81
N VAL A 250 -15.57 -42.81 24.72
CA VAL A 250 -14.41 -42.19 24.07
C VAL A 250 -14.83 -41.69 22.70
N GLU A 251 -14.46 -40.46 22.40
CA GLU A 251 -14.53 -39.86 21.08
C GLU A 251 -13.12 -39.69 20.52
N ILE A 252 -12.90 -40.24 19.32
CA ILE A 252 -11.63 -40.17 18.60
C ILE A 252 -11.86 -39.43 17.28
N ILE A 253 -11.22 -38.28 17.11
CA ILE A 253 -11.36 -37.41 15.93
C ILE A 253 -10.01 -37.22 15.28
N TYR A 254 -9.90 -37.51 13.99
CA TYR A 254 -8.70 -37.20 13.22
C TYR A 254 -8.67 -35.72 12.80
N LYS A 255 -7.58 -35.02 13.07
CA LYS A 255 -7.37 -33.61 12.72
C LYS A 255 -5.88 -33.32 12.51
N ASP A 256 -5.55 -32.64 11.42
CA ASP A 256 -4.20 -32.11 11.15
C ASP A 256 -3.04 -33.13 11.30
N GLY A 257 -3.28 -34.39 10.95
CA GLY A 257 -2.26 -35.45 11.00
C GLY A 257 -2.21 -36.28 12.29
N TYR A 258 -3.02 -35.94 13.30
CA TYR A 258 -3.10 -36.68 14.57
C TYR A 258 -4.55 -36.91 15.00
N PHE A 259 -4.77 -37.69 16.05
CA PHE A 259 -6.10 -37.90 16.60
C PHE A 259 -6.26 -37.19 17.93
N ILE A 260 -7.38 -36.52 18.12
CA ILE A 260 -7.83 -36.01 19.40
C ILE A 260 -8.56 -37.14 20.13
N PHE A 261 -8.27 -37.29 21.42
CA PHE A 261 -8.89 -38.26 22.31
C PHE A 261 -9.66 -37.53 23.41
N ASN A 262 -10.98 -37.72 23.46
CA ASN A 262 -11.83 -37.24 24.54
C ASN A 262 -12.49 -38.43 25.22
N ARG A 263 -12.24 -38.65 26.52
CA ARG A 263 -12.92 -39.68 27.31
C ARG A 263 -13.86 -39.02 28.29
N HIS A 264 -15.14 -39.32 28.17
CA HIS A 264 -16.15 -39.00 29.16
C HIS A 264 -16.24 -40.16 30.15
N GLY A 265 -15.93 -39.90 31.41
CA GLY A 265 -15.98 -40.92 32.45
C GLY A 265 -17.10 -40.68 33.45
N ALA A 266 -17.39 -41.66 34.29
CA ALA A 266 -18.45 -41.56 35.30
C ALA A 266 -18.27 -40.32 36.19
N ASN A 267 -17.03 -40.10 36.65
CA ASN A 267 -16.67 -38.94 37.48
C ASN A 267 -15.56 -38.07 36.86
N ILE A 268 -14.66 -38.68 36.07
CA ILE A 268 -13.42 -38.05 35.61
C ILE A 268 -13.32 -38.13 34.09
N ASP A 269 -13.37 -36.96 33.47
CA ASP A 269 -13.16 -36.80 32.03
C ASP A 269 -11.66 -36.68 31.73
N HIS A 270 -11.22 -37.25 30.60
CA HIS A 270 -9.86 -37.09 30.10
C HIS A 270 -9.85 -36.45 28.71
N ILE A 271 -8.77 -35.73 28.44
CA ILE A 271 -8.43 -35.19 27.12
C ILE A 271 -7.02 -35.62 26.73
N GLY A 272 -6.75 -35.76 25.44
CA GLY A 272 -5.48 -36.29 24.98
C GLY A 272 -5.37 -36.38 23.47
N TYR A 273 -4.40 -37.18 23.02
CA TYR A 273 -4.16 -37.47 21.62
C TYR A 273 -3.80 -38.93 21.39
N ILE A 274 -3.98 -39.38 20.15
CA ILE A 274 -3.53 -40.69 19.67
C ILE A 274 -2.65 -40.48 18.45
N GLN A 275 -1.54 -41.19 18.37
CA GLN A 275 -0.70 -41.26 17.17
C GLN A 275 -0.46 -42.71 16.76
N PHE A 276 -0.27 -42.92 15.46
CA PHE A 276 0.20 -44.20 14.96
C PHE A 276 1.70 -44.30 15.15
N GLU A 277 2.14 -45.41 15.72
CA GLU A 277 3.55 -45.74 15.87
C GLU A 277 4.03 -46.64 14.72
N ALA A 278 3.14 -47.49 14.21
CA ALA A 278 3.37 -48.42 13.11
C ALA A 278 2.01 -48.86 12.52
N PRO A 279 1.97 -49.61 11.40
CA PRO A 279 0.72 -50.16 10.87
C PRO A 279 -0.08 -50.89 11.96
N ALA A 280 -1.34 -50.52 12.14
CA ALA A 280 -2.24 -51.06 13.16
C ALA A 280 -1.80 -50.91 14.64
N LEU A 281 -0.76 -50.13 14.96
CA LEU A 281 -0.31 -49.88 16.34
C LEU A 281 -0.39 -48.40 16.66
N VAL A 282 -1.08 -48.07 17.75
CA VAL A 282 -1.27 -46.68 18.18
C VAL A 282 -0.87 -46.47 19.64
N SER A 283 -0.29 -45.32 19.92
CA SER A 283 -0.06 -44.83 21.28
C SER A 283 -1.12 -43.80 21.65
N ILE A 284 -1.63 -43.92 22.87
CA ILE A 284 -2.67 -43.06 23.43
C ILE A 284 -2.05 -42.33 24.62
N TYR A 285 -2.03 -41.00 24.54
CA TYR A 285 -1.77 -40.15 25.68
C TYR A 285 -3.06 -39.48 26.11
N SER A 286 -3.36 -39.47 27.41
CA SER A 286 -4.45 -38.66 27.95
C SER A 286 -4.16 -38.18 29.36
N ARG A 287 -4.87 -37.16 29.80
CA ARG A 287 -4.78 -36.62 31.16
C ARG A 287 -6.15 -36.16 31.63
N VAL A 288 -6.30 -35.95 32.93
CA VAL A 288 -7.54 -35.41 33.50
C VAL A 288 -7.84 -34.04 32.89
N LYS A 289 -9.09 -33.84 32.48
CA LYS A 289 -9.58 -32.56 31.97
C LYS A 289 -9.84 -31.62 33.15
N ASN A 290 -8.97 -30.62 33.32
CA ASN A 290 -9.10 -29.58 34.34
C ASN A 290 -9.14 -28.17 33.72
N LYS A 291 -9.51 -27.18 34.52
CA LYS A 291 -9.56 -25.77 34.10
C LYS A 291 -8.21 -25.05 34.18
N SER A 292 -7.28 -25.55 34.98
CA SER A 292 -5.96 -24.97 35.22
C SER A 292 -4.98 -25.20 34.05
N GLY A 293 -5.25 -26.18 33.19
CA GLY A 293 -4.35 -26.57 32.12
C GLY A 293 -3.15 -27.40 32.59
N THR A 294 -3.04 -27.66 33.90
CA THR A 294 -1.97 -28.48 34.49
C THR A 294 -2.13 -29.95 34.10
N VAL A 295 -1.03 -30.67 33.97
CA VAL A 295 -1.07 -32.12 33.76
C VAL A 295 -1.38 -32.80 35.08
N GLU A 296 -2.48 -33.56 35.11
CA GLU A 296 -2.91 -34.33 36.27
C GLU A 296 -3.26 -35.74 35.81
N SER A 297 -2.76 -36.72 36.57
CA SER A 297 -2.92 -38.16 36.34
C SER A 297 -2.78 -38.56 34.86
N PRO A 298 -1.61 -38.33 34.23
CA PRO A 298 -1.39 -38.71 32.84
C PRO A 298 -1.49 -40.23 32.67
N ILE A 299 -2.02 -40.62 31.52
CA ILE A 299 -2.17 -42.00 31.07
C ILE A 299 -1.41 -42.16 29.77
N HIS A 300 -0.61 -43.22 29.69
CA HIS A 300 0.02 -43.68 28.46
C HIS A 300 -0.44 -45.09 28.17
N ALA A 301 -0.92 -45.35 26.96
CA ALA A 301 -1.35 -46.68 26.55
C ALA A 301 -0.89 -47.04 25.14
N LEU A 302 -0.70 -48.33 24.91
CA LEU A 302 -0.51 -48.90 23.58
C LEU A 302 -1.72 -49.75 23.22
N LEU A 303 -2.26 -49.51 22.02
CA LEU A 303 -3.42 -50.21 21.48
C LEU A 303 -3.09 -50.76 20.09
N ARG A 304 -3.53 -51.99 19.82
CA ARG A 304 -3.38 -52.62 18.51
C ARG A 304 -4.76 -52.78 17.85
N LEU A 305 -4.87 -52.37 16.58
CA LEU A 305 -6.06 -52.47 15.75
C LEU A 305 -6.23 -53.91 15.21
N ASP A 306 -6.41 -54.86 16.13
CA ASP A 306 -6.60 -56.28 15.80
C ASP A 306 -7.83 -56.46 14.90
N LYS A 307 -7.64 -57.15 13.76
CA LYS A 307 -8.73 -57.52 12.86
C LYS A 307 -9.45 -58.77 13.38
N GLY A 308 -10.75 -58.85 13.14
CA GLY A 308 -11.56 -60.05 13.43
C GLY A 308 -12.11 -60.17 14.85
N LYS A 309 -11.97 -59.13 15.68
CA LYS A 309 -12.62 -59.02 16.99
C LYS A 309 -13.57 -57.82 17.01
N ASP A 310 -14.67 -57.95 17.76
CA ASP A 310 -15.63 -56.86 17.97
C ASP A 310 -15.15 -55.81 19.00
N TYR A 311 -13.97 -56.03 19.57
CA TYR A 311 -13.35 -55.17 20.56
C TYR A 311 -11.85 -55.06 20.32
N LEU A 312 -11.27 -53.99 20.85
CA LEU A 312 -9.83 -53.76 20.89
C LEU A 312 -9.36 -53.70 22.35
N THR A 313 -8.11 -54.08 22.58
CA THR A 313 -7.51 -54.01 23.91
C THR A 313 -6.32 -53.08 23.91
N SER A 314 -6.16 -52.30 24.98
CA SER A 314 -4.93 -51.57 25.25
C SER A 314 -4.30 -52.01 26.57
N ILE A 315 -2.98 -51.85 26.65
CA ILE A 315 -2.24 -51.90 27.91
C ILE A 315 -1.89 -50.46 28.25
N ALA A 316 -2.26 -50.00 29.44
CA ALA A 316 -2.09 -48.62 29.86
C ALA A 316 -1.40 -48.53 31.21
N THR A 317 -0.58 -47.51 31.38
CA THR A 317 -0.13 -47.03 32.69
C THR A 317 -1.03 -45.86 33.10
N THR A 318 -1.64 -45.95 34.27
CA THR A 318 -2.61 -44.99 34.82
C THR A 318 -2.40 -44.84 36.33
N TRP A 319 -3.32 -44.17 37.00
CA TRP A 319 -3.33 -43.93 38.43
C TRP A 319 -4.43 -44.72 39.15
N SER A 320 -4.19 -45.06 40.41
CA SER A 320 -5.17 -45.67 41.30
C SER A 320 -6.22 -44.68 41.79
N PHE A 321 -6.02 -43.36 41.62
CA PHE A 321 -6.94 -42.30 42.06
C PHE A 321 -7.37 -42.41 43.53
N ASP A 322 -6.46 -42.88 44.39
CA ASP A 322 -6.65 -42.89 45.85
C ASP A 322 -6.40 -41.49 46.45
N MET A 323 -6.63 -41.33 47.76
CA MET A 323 -6.39 -40.07 48.45
C MET A 323 -4.95 -39.93 48.97
N GLY A 324 -4.36 -38.74 48.78
CA GLY A 324 -3.04 -38.39 49.30
C GLY A 324 -1.93 -39.32 48.77
N ASP A 325 -1.09 -39.81 49.69
CA ASP A 325 0.04 -40.68 49.38
C ASP A 325 -0.39 -42.09 48.91
N GLY A 326 -1.69 -42.42 48.97
CA GLY A 326 -2.23 -43.66 48.44
C GLY A 326 -2.39 -43.65 46.91
N ASN A 327 -2.36 -42.47 46.27
CA ASN A 327 -2.48 -42.36 44.83
C ASN A 327 -1.19 -42.86 44.18
N ASP A 328 -1.28 -43.97 43.45
CA ASP A 328 -0.12 -44.66 42.91
C ASP A 328 -0.32 -45.02 41.45
N MET A 329 0.78 -45.14 40.73
CA MET A 329 0.78 -45.59 39.35
C MET A 329 0.51 -47.10 39.28
N ILE A 330 -0.28 -47.50 38.28
CA ILE A 330 -0.65 -48.89 38.03
C ILE A 330 -0.68 -49.16 36.52
N GLY A 331 -0.38 -50.39 36.13
CA GLY A 331 -0.67 -50.93 34.81
C GLY A 331 -2.08 -51.52 34.77
N ILE A 332 -2.82 -51.31 33.70
CA ILE A 332 -4.15 -51.89 33.50
C ILE A 332 -4.39 -52.30 32.05
N ARG A 333 -5.30 -53.26 31.84
CA ARG A 333 -5.90 -53.51 30.53
C ARG A 333 -7.18 -52.69 30.36
N ASN A 334 -7.36 -52.09 29.19
CA ASN A 334 -8.61 -51.47 28.79
C ASN A 334 -9.22 -52.17 27.58
N VAL A 335 -10.54 -52.11 27.46
CA VAL A 335 -11.29 -52.69 26.34
C VAL A 335 -12.10 -51.61 25.66
N PHE A 336 -11.98 -51.52 24.34
CA PHE A 336 -12.66 -50.57 23.48
C PHE A 336 -13.65 -51.31 22.58
N ILE A 337 -14.90 -50.86 22.52
CA ILE A 337 -15.95 -51.43 21.67
C ILE A 337 -16.54 -50.32 20.79
N LYS A 338 -16.33 -50.40 19.47
CA LYS A 338 -16.75 -49.35 18.54
C LYS A 338 -18.27 -49.24 18.50
N GLN A 339 -18.81 -48.04 18.67
CA GLN A 339 -20.25 -47.77 18.58
C GLN A 339 -20.64 -47.22 17.21
N GLY A 340 -19.75 -46.49 16.55
CA GLY A 340 -19.91 -46.01 15.17
C GLY A 340 -19.01 -44.83 14.86
N ARG A 341 -19.32 -44.10 13.79
CA ARG A 341 -18.51 -42.99 13.26
C ARG A 341 -19.28 -41.66 13.34
N GLY A 342 -18.55 -40.59 13.63
CA GLY A 342 -19.07 -39.21 13.64
C GLY A 342 -20.19 -38.96 14.65
N GLY A 343 -20.91 -37.86 14.43
CA GLY A 343 -21.94 -37.35 15.34
C GLY A 343 -21.38 -36.41 16.41
N SER A 344 -22.21 -36.05 17.38
CA SER A 344 -21.84 -35.22 18.53
C SER A 344 -22.20 -35.91 19.84
N LEU A 345 -21.37 -35.69 20.86
CA LEU A 345 -21.66 -36.09 22.23
C LEU A 345 -22.14 -34.91 23.06
N GLU A 346 -23.27 -35.09 23.71
CA GLU A 346 -23.89 -34.11 24.61
C GLU A 346 -24.03 -34.75 25.99
N GLU A 347 -23.59 -34.06 27.04
CA GLU A 347 -23.85 -34.49 28.41
C GLU A 347 -25.26 -34.06 28.82
N ILE A 348 -26.05 -35.00 29.35
CA ILE A 348 -27.36 -34.72 29.92
C ILE A 348 -27.18 -34.46 31.42
N THR A 349 -27.26 -33.20 31.81
CA THR A 349 -27.18 -32.75 33.20
C THR A 349 -28.56 -32.36 33.76
N ASN A 350 -28.71 -32.40 35.09
CA ASN A 350 -29.88 -31.86 35.82
C ASN A 350 -31.25 -32.47 35.43
N THR A 351 -31.30 -33.77 35.14
CA THR A 351 -32.55 -34.52 34.93
C THR A 351 -32.88 -35.44 36.12
N PRO A 352 -34.16 -35.80 36.35
CA PRO A 352 -34.53 -36.77 37.39
C PRO A 352 -33.82 -38.12 37.22
N GLU A 353 -33.58 -38.54 35.98
CA GLU A 353 -32.86 -39.77 35.66
C GLU A 353 -31.38 -39.72 36.11
N ASN A 354 -30.70 -38.59 35.85
CA ASN A 354 -29.32 -38.36 36.27
C ASN A 354 -29.20 -38.39 37.82
N ALA A 355 -30.13 -37.71 38.51
CA ALA A 355 -30.18 -37.69 39.96
C ALA A 355 -30.45 -39.08 40.59
N ASN A 356 -31.30 -39.89 39.95
CA ASN A 356 -31.67 -41.22 40.44
C ASN A 356 -30.60 -42.29 40.16
N CYS A 357 -29.89 -42.21 39.03
CA CYS A 357 -28.94 -43.26 38.64
C CYS A 357 -27.55 -43.13 39.28
N HIS A 358 -27.23 -41.98 39.91
CA HIS A 358 -25.89 -41.59 40.36
C HIS A 358 -24.83 -41.85 39.27
N CYS A 359 -25.15 -41.46 38.04
CA CYS A 359 -24.37 -41.78 36.85
C CYS A 359 -24.28 -40.58 35.91
N LYS A 360 -23.20 -40.49 35.14
CA LYS A 360 -23.10 -39.51 34.05
C LYS A 360 -23.84 -40.04 32.83
N ILE A 361 -24.77 -39.26 32.30
CA ILE A 361 -25.56 -39.64 31.13
C ILE A 361 -25.04 -38.88 29.90
N MET A 362 -24.59 -39.62 28.89
CA MET A 362 -24.12 -39.08 27.62
C MET A 362 -25.09 -39.43 26.50
N LYS A 363 -25.47 -38.44 25.70
CA LYS A 363 -26.28 -38.59 24.50
C LYS A 363 -25.39 -38.45 23.28
N TRP A 364 -25.43 -39.46 22.41
CA TRP A 364 -24.80 -39.42 21.10
C TRP A 364 -25.85 -39.12 20.05
N VAL A 365 -25.72 -37.96 19.40
CA VAL A 365 -26.50 -37.59 18.22
C VAL A 365 -25.72 -38.08 16.99
N ARG A 366 -26.24 -39.10 16.33
CA ARG A 366 -25.62 -39.68 15.14
C ARG A 366 -25.79 -38.76 13.93
N PRO A 367 -24.99 -38.94 12.86
CA PRO A 367 -25.11 -38.13 11.63
C PRO A 367 -26.50 -38.17 10.97
N ASN A 368 -27.28 -39.23 11.22
CA ASN A 368 -28.65 -39.39 10.72
C ASN A 368 -29.72 -38.85 11.69
N ASN A 369 -29.35 -38.01 12.66
CA ASN A 369 -30.20 -37.47 13.72
C ASN A 369 -30.82 -38.51 14.68
N GLN A 370 -30.46 -39.78 14.57
CA GLN A 370 -30.83 -40.77 15.59
C GLN A 370 -30.01 -40.55 16.86
N THR A 371 -30.64 -40.74 18.02
CA THR A 371 -29.99 -40.55 19.31
C THR A 371 -29.76 -41.89 20.00
N LYS A 372 -28.64 -41.99 20.72
CA LYS A 372 -28.36 -43.13 21.62
C LYS A 372 -27.80 -42.59 22.94
N THR A 373 -28.36 -43.06 24.05
CA THR A 373 -27.94 -42.63 25.38
C THR A 373 -27.07 -43.69 26.05
N PHE A 374 -26.08 -43.25 26.80
CA PHE A 374 -25.15 -44.08 27.57
C PHE A 374 -25.11 -43.62 29.01
N GLN A 375 -25.29 -44.56 29.95
CA GLN A 375 -25.13 -44.32 31.38
C GLN A 375 -23.74 -44.79 31.82
N LEU A 376 -22.89 -43.85 32.23
CA LEU A 376 -21.51 -44.07 32.64
C LEU A 376 -21.44 -44.13 34.17
N LYS A 377 -21.05 -45.28 34.73
CA LYS A 377 -20.92 -45.47 36.17
C LYS A 377 -19.92 -46.55 36.54
N TYR A 378 -19.51 -46.55 37.81
CA TYR A 378 -18.80 -47.67 38.41
C TYR A 378 -19.79 -48.80 38.71
N ARG A 379 -19.37 -50.04 38.49
CA ARG A 379 -20.15 -51.25 38.81
C ARG A 379 -19.21 -52.34 39.30
N LEU A 380 -19.77 -53.32 40.00
CA LEU A 380 -19.05 -54.56 40.29
C LEU A 380 -18.88 -55.37 39.00
N LEU A 381 -17.71 -55.95 38.81
CA LEU A 381 -17.34 -56.75 37.64
C LEU A 381 -18.35 -57.86 37.38
N ASP A 382 -18.80 -58.55 38.43
CA ASP A 382 -19.75 -59.66 38.36
C ASP A 382 -21.12 -59.26 37.81
N THR A 383 -21.47 -57.96 37.89
CA THR A 383 -22.75 -57.43 37.37
C THR A 383 -22.74 -57.18 35.88
N LEU A 384 -21.59 -57.29 35.21
CA LEU A 384 -21.54 -57.21 33.75
C LEU A 384 -22.23 -58.42 33.13
N ALA A 385 -22.99 -58.23 32.04
CA ALA A 385 -23.62 -59.35 31.34
C ALA A 385 -22.64 -60.09 30.39
N ASN A 386 -21.54 -59.44 30.00
CA ASN A 386 -20.61 -59.97 29.02
C ASN A 386 -19.43 -60.69 29.70
N GLU A 387 -19.47 -62.02 29.69
CA GLU A 387 -18.42 -62.86 30.30
C GLU A 387 -17.04 -62.67 29.64
N SER A 388 -16.98 -62.50 28.32
CA SER A 388 -15.73 -62.23 27.60
C SER A 388 -15.10 -60.92 28.07
N LEU A 389 -15.91 -59.89 28.34
CA LEU A 389 -15.45 -58.63 28.90
C LEU A 389 -14.93 -58.83 30.33
N LYS A 390 -15.67 -59.55 31.19
CA LYS A 390 -15.22 -59.84 32.57
C LYS A 390 -13.83 -60.46 32.59
N ALA A 391 -13.59 -61.47 31.75
CA ALA A 391 -12.31 -62.15 31.67
C ALA A 391 -11.15 -61.23 31.25
N LEU A 392 -11.41 -60.15 30.53
CA LEU A 392 -10.40 -59.22 30.04
C LEU A 392 -10.03 -58.14 31.06
N ILE A 393 -10.97 -57.70 31.89
CA ILE A 393 -10.82 -56.54 32.80
C ILE A 393 -11.01 -56.91 34.27
N ASN A 394 -10.69 -58.16 34.62
CA ASN A 394 -10.68 -58.62 36.00
C ASN A 394 -9.44 -58.14 36.77
N GLU A 395 -9.34 -58.53 38.03
CA GLU A 395 -8.25 -58.16 38.93
C GLU A 395 -6.87 -58.58 38.41
N LYS A 396 -6.78 -59.68 37.64
CA LYS A 396 -5.53 -60.12 36.98
C LYS A 396 -5.09 -59.22 35.82
N SER A 397 -5.94 -58.28 35.40
CA SER A 397 -5.62 -57.27 34.40
C SER A 397 -4.97 -56.01 35.00
N ILE A 398 -4.85 -55.94 36.34
CA ILE A 398 -4.24 -54.84 37.08
C ILE A 398 -2.84 -55.25 37.52
N LEU A 399 -1.85 -54.39 37.26
CA LEU A 399 -0.47 -54.52 37.67
C LEU A 399 -0.13 -53.35 38.59
N LEU A 400 0.24 -53.63 39.83
CA LEU A 400 0.69 -52.57 40.74
C LEU A 400 2.13 -52.14 40.40
N ARG A 401 2.47 -50.85 40.60
CA ARG A 401 3.85 -50.38 40.47
C ARG A 401 4.80 -51.10 41.43
N GLU A 402 4.35 -51.28 42.67
CA GLU A 402 5.05 -52.09 43.68
C GLU A 402 4.22 -53.33 44.01
N PRO A 403 4.79 -54.54 43.94
CA PRO A 403 4.11 -55.75 44.38
C PRO A 403 3.66 -55.62 45.84
N ARG A 404 2.42 -56.00 46.14
CA ARG A 404 1.88 -56.04 47.51
C ARG A 404 1.36 -57.44 47.81
N GLU A 405 1.76 -57.98 48.96
CA GLU A 405 1.22 -59.25 49.43
C GLU A 405 -0.31 -59.18 49.55
N GLY A 406 -0.99 -60.23 49.10
CA GLY A 406 -2.45 -60.30 49.09
C GLY A 406 -3.16 -59.51 47.97
N VAL A 407 -2.42 -58.79 47.10
CA VAL A 407 -2.99 -57.99 46.00
C VAL A 407 -2.73 -58.60 44.60
N ILE A 408 -2.44 -59.91 44.57
CA ILE A 408 -2.55 -60.89 43.45
C ILE A 408 -1.23 -61.36 42.81
N LEU A 409 -0.84 -62.62 43.12
CA LEU A 409 -0.60 -63.77 42.21
C LEU A 409 -0.02 -64.94 43.04
N THR A 410 -0.87 -65.70 43.76
CA THR A 410 -0.55 -67.09 44.13
C THR A 410 -1.83 -67.91 44.11
N PRO A 411 -1.82 -69.16 43.62
CA PRO A 411 -2.88 -70.10 43.95
C PRO A 411 -2.91 -70.22 45.47
N ALA A 412 -4.09 -70.29 46.07
CA ALA A 412 -4.22 -70.70 47.46
C ALA A 412 -3.44 -72.01 47.61
N SER A 413 -2.40 -72.00 48.45
CA SER A 413 -1.69 -73.21 48.85
C SER A 413 -2.76 -74.19 49.35
N GLY A 414 -2.94 -75.29 48.62
CA GLY A 414 -3.83 -76.35 49.04
C GLY A 414 -3.48 -76.77 50.47
N LYS A 415 -4.49 -76.75 51.32
CA LYS A 415 -4.53 -77.56 52.54
C LYS A 415 -5.59 -78.63 52.35
#